data_AF-A0A7I4Z2R1-F1
#
_entry.id   AF-A0A7I4Z2R1-F1
#
_cell.length_a   1.000
_cell.length_b   1.000
_cell.length_c   1.000
_cell.angle_alpha   90.00
_cell.angle_beta   90.00
_cell.angle_gamma   90.00
#
_symmetry.space_group_name_H-M   'P 1'
#
loop_
_entity.id
_entity.type
_entity.pdbx_description
1 polymer ?
#
loop_
_entity_poly.entity_id
_entity_poly.type
_entity_poly.pdbx_seq_one_letter_code
_entity_poly.pdbx_strand_id
1 'polypeptide(L)'
;MNAVTFLALVITTGYAVRVEVTLNGTFTCSYNEDPVTVDLWEWDLFDDDKLDSQTVFVGANFSLSGVEDEWFDIQPYMTIIHRCNSCRVKIRCDKT
;
A
#
# COMPACT_ATOMS: atom_id res chain seq x y z
N MET A 1 26.93 -33.90 -12.72
CA MET A 1 25.76 -33.00 -12.84
C MET A 1 25.83 -32.34 -14.21
N ASN A 2 24.87 -32.62 -15.09
CA ASN A 2 24.90 -32.19 -16.49
C ASN A 2 24.32 -30.78 -16.62
N ALA A 3 24.84 -29.96 -17.54
CA ALA A 3 24.35 -28.58 -17.77
C ALA A 3 22.83 -28.51 -18.03
N VAL A 4 22.28 -29.56 -18.66
CA VAL A 4 20.84 -29.72 -18.92
C VAL A 4 20.01 -29.81 -17.63
N THR A 5 20.53 -30.46 -16.58
CA THR A 5 19.85 -30.54 -15.28
C THR A 5 19.85 -29.21 -14.52
N PHE A 6 20.85 -28.34 -14.76
CA PHE A 6 20.89 -27.00 -14.18
C PHE A 6 19.89 -26.07 -14.87
N LEU A 7 19.80 -26.14 -16.21
CA LEU A 7 18.90 -25.31 -17.01
C LEU A 7 17.41 -25.63 -16.73
N ALA A 8 17.08 -26.90 -16.52
CA ALA A 8 15.70 -27.32 -16.19
C ALA A 8 15.23 -26.81 -14.82
N LEU A 9 16.13 -26.61 -13.85
CA LEU A 9 15.79 -26.16 -12.51
C LEU A 9 15.46 -24.65 -12.48
N VAL A 10 16.15 -23.86 -13.30
CA VAL A 10 15.96 -22.40 -13.43
C VAL A 10 14.60 -22.04 -14.06
N ILE A 11 14.01 -22.91 -14.86
CA ILE A 11 12.73 -22.63 -15.55
C ILE A 11 11.53 -22.74 -14.58
N THR A 12 11.69 -23.35 -13.41
CA THR A 12 10.58 -23.60 -12.47
C THR A 12 10.30 -22.45 -11.48
N THR A 13 11.08 -21.37 -11.51
CA THR A 13 11.09 -20.36 -10.44
C THR A 13 10.44 -19.04 -10.87
N GLY A 14 9.14 -19.01 -11.13
CA GLY A 14 8.45 -17.74 -11.42
C GLY A 14 6.96 -17.85 -11.25
N TYR A 15 6.51 -18.13 -10.03
CA TYR A 15 5.10 -18.04 -9.68
C TYR A 15 4.89 -16.70 -8.98
N ALA A 16 4.48 -15.68 -9.74
CA ALA A 16 3.94 -14.45 -9.19
C ALA A 16 2.43 -14.62 -9.00
N VAL A 17 1.92 -14.25 -7.84
CA VAL A 17 0.51 -14.24 -7.50
C VAL A 17 0.02 -12.80 -7.63
N ARG A 18 -0.96 -12.58 -8.48
CA ARG A 18 -1.63 -11.28 -8.59
C ARG A 18 -2.56 -11.08 -7.40
N VAL A 19 -2.31 -10.05 -6.61
CA VAL A 19 -3.08 -9.70 -5.41
C VAL A 19 -3.67 -8.30 -5.57
N GLU A 20 -4.96 -8.15 -5.28
CA GLU A 20 -5.66 -6.87 -5.28
C GLU A 20 -5.99 -6.46 -3.84
N VAL A 21 -5.69 -5.21 -3.50
CA VAL A 21 -5.96 -4.61 -2.19
C VAL A 21 -6.91 -3.44 -2.37
N THR A 22 -7.94 -3.39 -1.51
CA THR A 22 -8.88 -2.27 -1.46
C THR A 22 -8.97 -1.75 -0.03
N LEU A 23 -8.78 -0.44 0.14
CA LEU A 23 -8.88 0.28 1.39
C LEU A 23 -10.07 1.24 1.32
N ASN A 24 -11.07 1.00 2.16
CA ASN A 24 -12.23 1.87 2.31
C ASN A 24 -12.23 2.53 3.69
N GLY A 25 -12.61 3.80 3.77
CA GLY A 25 -12.69 4.48 5.05
C GLY A 25 -13.27 5.88 5.00
N THR A 26 -13.23 6.53 6.16
CA THR A 26 -13.63 7.93 6.36
C THR A 26 -12.61 8.56 7.31
N PHE A 27 -12.13 9.77 7.02
CA PHE A 27 -11.26 10.50 7.93
C PHE A 27 -12.06 11.58 8.67
N THR A 28 -11.94 11.62 10.00
CA THR A 28 -12.62 12.63 10.84
C THR A 28 -11.62 13.44 11.64
N CYS A 29 -11.85 14.75 11.73
CA CYS A 29 -11.06 15.67 12.52
C CYS A 29 -11.96 16.69 13.23
N SER A 30 -11.69 16.98 14.50
CA SER A 30 -12.43 17.96 15.30
C SER A 30 -11.69 19.30 15.45
N TYR A 31 -10.46 19.42 14.93
CA TYR A 31 -9.64 20.62 15.04
C TYR A 31 -9.80 21.60 13.87
N ASN A 32 -9.91 21.09 12.64
CA ASN A 32 -10.16 21.87 11.42
C ASN A 32 -10.77 20.99 10.31
N GLU A 33 -11.06 21.60 9.15
CA GLU A 33 -11.61 20.96 7.96
C GLU A 33 -10.57 20.85 6.82
N ASP A 34 -9.28 20.94 7.13
CA ASP A 34 -8.23 20.83 6.12
C ASP A 34 -8.29 19.44 5.44
N PRO A 35 -8.20 19.37 4.10
CA PRO A 35 -8.19 18.09 3.41
C PRO A 35 -6.92 17.30 3.76
N VAL A 36 -7.05 15.97 3.79
CA VAL A 36 -5.96 15.06 4.10
C VAL A 36 -5.54 14.28 2.87
N THR A 37 -4.30 13.83 2.81
CA THR A 37 -3.86 12.87 1.80
C THR A 37 -3.83 11.49 2.44
N VAL A 38 -4.55 10.55 1.84
CA VAL A 38 -4.47 9.12 2.19
C VAL A 38 -3.77 8.43 1.04
N ASP A 39 -2.67 7.75 1.35
CA ASP A 39 -1.92 6.94 0.40
C ASP A 39 -2.02 5.47 0.80
N LEU A 40 -2.19 4.60 -0.18
CA LEU A 40 -2.03 3.15 -0.05
C LEU A 40 -0.66 2.77 -0.58
N TRP A 41 0.09 1.99 0.20
CA TRP A 41 1.43 1.55 -0.09
C TRP A 41 1.55 0.05 0.11
N GLU A 42 2.52 -0.53 -0.57
CA GLU A 42 3.02 -1.87 -0.34
C GLU A 42 4.45 -1.81 0.20
N TRP A 43 4.78 -2.65 1.18
CA TRP A 43 6.13 -2.69 1.72
C TRP A 43 6.96 -3.68 0.94
N ASP A 44 8.20 -3.29 0.64
CA ASP A 44 9.11 -4.12 -0.12
C ASP A 44 10.52 -4.14 0.48
N LEU A 45 11.30 -5.17 0.16
CA LEU A 45 12.66 -5.30 0.71
C LEU A 45 13.60 -4.17 0.26
N PHE A 46 13.34 -3.58 -0.91
CA PHE A 46 14.24 -2.59 -1.53
C PHE A 46 13.61 -1.20 -1.61
N ASP A 47 12.36 -1.08 -2.04
CA ASP A 47 11.64 0.20 -2.10
C ASP A 47 10.13 -0.05 -2.03
N ASP A 48 9.43 0.75 -1.23
CA ASP A 48 7.99 0.56 -1.01
C ASP A 48 7.19 1.09 -2.21
N ASP A 49 6.26 0.29 -2.72
CA ASP A 49 5.45 0.67 -3.88
C ASP A 49 4.22 1.49 -3.49
N LYS A 50 4.04 2.61 -4.18
CA LYS A 50 2.84 3.44 -4.01
C LYS A 50 1.71 2.93 -4.88
N LEU A 51 0.75 2.28 -4.26
CA LEU A 51 -0.39 1.68 -4.95
C LEU A 51 -1.43 2.70 -5.41
N ASP A 52 -1.82 3.61 -4.52
CA ASP A 52 -2.86 4.61 -4.81
C ASP A 52 -2.77 5.81 -3.86
N SER A 53 -3.41 6.92 -4.21
CA SER A 53 -3.42 8.15 -3.41
C SER A 53 -4.62 9.03 -3.69
N GLN A 54 -5.28 9.47 -2.62
CA GLN A 54 -6.44 10.34 -2.70
C GLN A 54 -6.36 11.48 -1.69
N THR A 55 -6.73 12.68 -2.14
CA THR A 55 -7.05 13.79 -1.24
C THR A 55 -8.49 13.63 -0.77
N VAL A 56 -8.68 13.59 0.56
CA VAL A 56 -9.96 13.29 1.21
C VAL A 56 -10.37 14.47 2.08
N PHE A 57 -11.60 14.94 1.91
CA PHE A 57 -12.19 15.96 2.79
C PHE A 57 -12.64 15.33 4.11
N VAL A 58 -12.58 16.10 5.19
CA VAL A 58 -13.03 15.64 6.52
C VAL A 58 -14.50 15.20 6.44
N GLY A 59 -14.78 13.99 6.93
CA GLY A 59 -16.11 13.37 6.91
C GLY A 59 -16.52 12.73 5.58
N ALA A 60 -15.72 12.89 4.51
CA ALA A 60 -15.97 12.20 3.24
C ALA A 60 -15.42 10.76 3.27
N ASN A 61 -16.13 9.88 2.56
CA ASN A 61 -15.66 8.51 2.33
C ASN A 61 -14.57 8.51 1.26
N PHE A 62 -13.64 7.57 1.40
CA PHE A 62 -12.58 7.30 0.42
C PHE A 62 -12.49 5.80 0.14
N SER A 63 -12.01 5.48 -1.06
CA SER A 63 -11.74 4.12 -1.53
C SER A 63 -10.47 4.18 -2.37
N LEU A 64 -9.44 3.49 -1.91
CA LEU A 64 -8.16 3.33 -2.60
C LEU A 64 -8.00 1.88 -3.00
N SER A 65 -7.44 1.62 -4.18
CA SER A 65 -7.22 0.25 -4.65
C SER A 65 -5.94 0.12 -5.44
N GLY A 66 -5.23 -0.98 -5.23
CA GLY A 66 -4.01 -1.31 -5.95
C GLY A 66 -3.91 -2.79 -6.24
N VAL A 67 -3.04 -3.13 -7.19
CA VAL A 67 -2.78 -4.51 -7.58
C VAL A 67 -1.28 -4.72 -7.66
N GLU A 68 -0.79 -5.78 -7.03
CA GLU A 68 0.61 -6.18 -7.08
C GLU A 68 0.76 -7.63 -7.51
N ASP A 69 1.92 -7.93 -8.11
CA ASP A 69 2.31 -9.28 -8.51
C ASP A 69 3.39 -9.79 -7.55
N GLU A 70 2.96 -10.47 -6.49
CA GLU A 70 3.81 -10.88 -5.37
C GLU A 70 4.32 -12.31 -5.49
N TRP A 71 5.57 -12.55 -5.11
CA TRP A 71 6.11 -13.92 -5.07
C TRP A 71 5.77 -14.61 -3.74
N PHE A 72 5.60 -13.85 -2.66
CA PHE A 72 5.33 -14.37 -1.33
C PHE A 72 4.03 -13.81 -0.77
N ASP A 73 4.12 -12.80 0.09
CA ASP A 73 3.00 -12.17 0.77
C ASP A 73 3.00 -10.67 0.49
N ILE A 74 1.80 -10.11 0.38
CA ILE A 74 1.59 -8.66 0.33
C ILE A 74 1.53 -8.11 1.77
N GLN A 75 2.19 -6.98 2.01
CA GLN A 75 2.31 -6.26 3.28
C GLN A 75 1.79 -4.81 3.17
N PRO A 76 0.49 -4.63 2.85
CA PRO A 76 -0.03 -3.32 2.52
C PRO A 76 -0.15 -2.47 3.78
N TYR A 77 0.15 -1.18 3.63
CA TYR A 77 -0.02 -0.19 4.67
C TYR A 77 -0.56 1.11 4.10
N MET A 78 -1.21 1.91 4.94
CA MET A 78 -1.66 3.24 4.52
C MET A 78 -0.86 4.32 5.22
N THR A 79 -0.71 5.45 4.54
CA THR A 79 -0.21 6.66 5.19
C THR A 79 -1.22 7.78 5.11
N ILE A 80 -1.48 8.42 6.25
CA ILE A 80 -2.39 9.55 6.36
C ILE A 80 -1.58 10.79 6.66
N ILE A 81 -1.59 11.76 5.75
CA ILE A 81 -0.95 13.05 5.90
C ILE A 81 -2.02 14.09 6.18
N HIS A 82 -2.02 14.63 7.40
CA HIS A 82 -3.08 15.52 7.87
C HIS A 82 -2.53 16.67 8.72
N ARG A 83 -3.36 17.68 8.95
CA ARG A 83 -3.11 18.78 9.90
C ARG A 83 -4.21 18.82 10.96
N CYS A 84 -4.64 17.66 11.46
CA CYS A 84 -5.62 17.58 12.55
C CYS A 84 -4.98 17.87 13.93
N ASN A 85 -4.18 18.92 13.98
CA ASN A 85 -3.51 19.52 15.13
C ASN A 85 -2.74 20.76 14.61
N SER A 86 -1.88 21.37 15.43
CA SER A 86 -1.10 22.55 15.04
C SER A 86 -0.02 22.29 13.96
N CYS A 87 0.27 21.04 13.62
CA CYS A 87 1.37 20.62 12.75
C CYS A 87 0.89 19.65 11.66
N ARG A 88 1.65 19.53 10.56
CA ARG A 88 1.42 18.48 9.55
C ARG A 88 2.05 17.19 10.05
N VAL A 89 1.27 16.11 10.12
CA VAL A 89 1.70 14.79 10.60
C VAL A 89 1.46 13.75 9.50
N LYS A 90 2.41 12.82 9.32
CA LYS A 90 2.26 11.60 8.52
C LYS A 90 2.21 10.40 9.46
N ILE A 91 1.12 9.65 9.43
CA ILE A 91 0.93 8.43 10.23
C ILE A 91 0.97 7.24 9.27
N ARG A 92 1.72 6.19 9.61
CA ARG A 92 1.68 4.88 8.93
C ARG A 92 0.80 3.93 9.74
N CYS A 93 -0.13 3.26 9.06
CA CYS A 93 -1.01 2.27 9.66
C CYS A 93 -0.84 0.95 8.90
N ASP A 94 -0.27 -0.04 9.56
CA ASP A 94 -0.09 -1.38 9.01
C ASP A 94 -1.35 -2.24 9.26
N LYS A 95 -1.61 -3.19 8.36
CA LYS A 95 -2.67 -4.17 8.54
C LYS A 95 -2.35 -5.06 9.77
N THR A 96 -3.33 -5.24 10.66
CA THR A 96 -3.22 -6.11 11.87
C THR A 96 -3.58 -7.55 11.58
#